data_AF-A0A7C5SXK2-F1
#
_entry.id   AF-A0A7C5SXK2-F1
#
_cell.length_a   1.000
_cell.length_b   1.000
_cell.length_c   1.000
_cell.angle_alpha   90.00
_cell.angle_beta   90.00
_cell.angle_gamma   90.00
#
_symmetry.space_group_name_H-M   'P 1'
#
loop_
_entity.id
_entity.type
_entity.pdbx_description
1 polymer ?
#
loop_
_entity_poly.entity_id
_entity_poly.type
_entity_poly.pdbx_seq_one_letter_code
_entity_poly.pdbx_strand_id
1 'polypeptide(L)'
;MKVYEVLNRCPWTIVFLIRLKDLGGEASALEVAKETGVKSSIVKRAMWWLRKYGFVEEVPNVEPKRFKLKTEAYRFIEKLVMNMWVKGNTIVILWGKTYYAFIIRESKVIVKTVGKEVVDEARKLSVNVGNVKVRDISDGLGVPMNLASVILRVLKTMS
;
A
#
# COMPACT_ATOMS: atom_id res chain seq x y z
N MET A 1 17.40 -8.95 -2.15
CA MET A 1 15.99 -8.54 -1.92
C MET A 1 15.26 -8.50 -3.25
N LYS A 2 14.07 -9.12 -3.37
CA LYS A 2 13.34 -9.26 -4.65
C LYS A 2 12.18 -8.26 -4.74
N VAL A 3 12.49 -6.99 -5.01
CA VAL A 3 11.51 -5.88 -5.02
C VAL A 3 10.40 -6.04 -6.05
N TYR A 4 10.77 -6.35 -7.31
CA TYR A 4 9.79 -6.54 -8.39
C TYR A 4 8.79 -7.66 -8.09
N GLU A 5 9.24 -8.73 -7.43
CA GLU A 5 8.37 -9.85 -7.05
C GLU A 5 7.34 -9.45 -5.99
N VAL A 6 7.72 -8.63 -5.01
CA VAL A 6 6.77 -8.10 -4.02
C VAL A 6 5.75 -7.18 -4.68
N LEU A 7 6.19 -6.24 -5.52
CA LEU A 7 5.30 -5.30 -6.19
C LEU A 7 4.30 -5.97 -7.13
N ASN A 8 4.70 -7.06 -7.81
CA ASN A 8 3.86 -7.73 -8.79
C ASN A 8 3.01 -8.86 -8.21
N ARG A 9 3.55 -9.66 -7.29
CA ARG A 9 2.86 -10.87 -6.78
C ARG A 9 2.12 -10.64 -5.47
N CYS A 10 2.65 -9.80 -4.59
CA CYS A 10 2.07 -9.57 -3.28
C CYS A 10 2.18 -8.11 -2.81
N PRO A 11 1.75 -7.12 -3.60
CA PRO A 11 1.93 -5.70 -3.25
C PRO A 11 1.28 -5.35 -1.91
N TRP A 12 0.21 -6.06 -1.54
CA TRP A 12 -0.51 -5.90 -0.28
C TRP A 12 0.39 -6.06 0.95
N THR A 13 1.54 -6.72 0.85
CA THR A 13 2.46 -6.88 1.99
C THR A 13 3.22 -5.61 2.33
N ILE A 14 3.25 -4.63 1.42
CA ILE A 14 3.98 -3.37 1.59
C ILE A 14 3.46 -2.58 2.79
N VAL A 15 2.15 -2.60 3.06
CA VAL A 15 1.57 -1.88 4.21
C VAL A 15 2.14 -2.41 5.53
N PHE A 16 2.41 -3.71 5.63
CA PHE A 16 2.99 -4.32 6.83
C PHE A 16 4.49 -4.09 6.92
N LEU A 17 5.18 -4.01 5.77
CA LEU A 17 6.58 -3.66 5.73
C LEU A 17 6.83 -2.23 6.23
N ILE A 18 6.01 -1.28 5.77
CA ILE A 18 6.03 0.11 6.25
C ILE A 18 5.72 0.14 7.75
N ARG A 19 4.65 -0.54 8.19
CA ARG A 19 4.29 -0.55 9.61
C ARG A 19 5.36 -1.18 10.49
N LEU A 20 6.04 -2.23 10.03
CA LEU A 20 7.15 -2.83 10.76
C LEU A 20 8.29 -1.83 10.96
N LYS A 21 8.59 -0.99 9.95
CA LYS A 21 9.56 0.11 10.09
C LYS A 21 9.10 1.13 11.13
N ASP A 22 7.83 1.54 11.09
CA ASP A 22 7.29 2.53 12.01
C ASP A 22 7.31 2.04 13.48
N LEU A 23 7.23 0.71 13.68
CA LEU A 23 7.39 0.04 14.97
C LEU A 23 8.86 -0.15 15.39
N GLY A 24 9.82 0.52 14.76
CA GLY A 24 11.24 0.42 15.08
C GLY A 24 11.99 -0.70 14.34
N GLY A 25 11.33 -1.39 13.41
CA GLY A 25 11.94 -2.39 12.54
C GLY A 25 11.96 -3.81 13.10
N GLU A 26 11.44 -4.03 14.30
CA GLU A 26 11.26 -5.36 14.86
C GLU A 26 9.95 -5.46 15.64
N ALA A 27 9.08 -6.40 15.25
CA ALA A 27 7.79 -6.60 15.91
C ALA A 27 7.25 -8.02 15.69
N SER A 28 6.38 -8.46 16.59
CA SER A 28 5.53 -9.63 16.41
C SER A 28 4.39 -9.35 15.43
N ALA A 29 3.80 -10.41 14.88
CA ALA A 29 2.63 -10.28 14.00
C ALA A 29 1.42 -9.65 14.72
N LEU A 30 1.31 -9.78 16.04
CA LEU A 30 0.21 -9.21 16.82
C LEU A 30 0.36 -7.69 16.98
N GLU A 31 1.57 -7.21 17.24
CA GLU A 31 1.87 -5.78 17.34
C GLU A 31 1.57 -5.07 16.00
N VAL A 32 2.07 -5.63 14.90
CA VAL A 32 1.79 -5.09 13.56
C VAL A 32 0.29 -5.15 13.24
N ALA A 33 -0.41 -6.20 13.65
CA ALA A 33 -1.86 -6.34 13.45
C ALA A 33 -2.67 -5.26 14.18
N LYS A 34 -2.32 -4.98 15.45
CA LYS A 34 -2.96 -3.93 16.24
C LYS A 34 -2.82 -2.56 15.57
N GLU A 35 -1.62 -2.25 15.10
CA GLU A 35 -1.34 -0.96 14.44
C GLU A 35 -1.98 -0.81 13.06
N THR A 36 -2.10 -1.90 12.31
CA THR A 36 -2.69 -1.85 10.96
C THR A 36 -4.20 -2.05 10.96
N GLY A 37 -4.79 -2.47 12.08
CA GLY A 37 -6.23 -2.79 12.16
C GLY A 37 -6.64 -4.01 11.34
N VAL A 38 -5.72 -4.96 11.11
CA VAL A 38 -6.01 -6.23 10.41
C VAL A 38 -5.82 -7.44 11.32
N LYS A 39 -6.40 -8.58 10.95
CA LYS A 39 -6.18 -9.84 11.66
C LYS A 39 -4.71 -10.29 11.60
N SER A 40 -4.19 -10.76 12.73
CA SER A 40 -2.80 -11.25 12.84
C SER A 40 -2.47 -12.40 11.89
N SER A 41 -3.46 -13.19 11.46
CA SER A 41 -3.28 -14.22 10.42
C SER A 41 -2.87 -13.64 9.06
N ILE A 42 -3.40 -12.46 8.69
CA ILE A 42 -3.02 -11.74 7.47
C ILE A 42 -1.59 -11.23 7.59
N VAL A 43 -1.21 -10.69 8.74
CA VAL A 43 0.16 -10.24 9.02
C VAL A 43 1.14 -11.42 8.95
N LYS A 44 0.84 -12.55 9.60
CA LYS A 44 1.69 -13.76 9.52
C LYS A 44 1.90 -14.20 8.07
N ARG A 45 0.86 -14.16 7.25
CA ARG A 45 0.96 -14.47 5.81
C ARG A 45 1.80 -13.44 5.05
N ALA A 46 1.71 -12.16 5.41
CA ALA A 46 2.54 -11.10 4.82
C ALA A 46 4.01 -11.30 5.17
N MET A 47 4.31 -11.56 6.44
CA MET A 47 5.68 -11.79 6.91
C MET A 47 6.31 -13.02 6.26
N TRP A 48 5.53 -14.07 5.99
CA TRP A 48 6.02 -15.21 5.19
C TRP A 48 6.49 -14.80 3.78
N TRP A 49 5.71 -13.97 3.08
CA TRP A 49 6.10 -13.45 1.77
C TRP A 49 7.30 -12.51 1.84
N LEU A 50 7.29 -11.57 2.79
CA LEU A 50 8.39 -10.63 3.01
C LEU A 50 9.69 -11.36 3.35
N ARG A 51 9.62 -12.43 4.15
CA ARG A 51 10.77 -13.30 4.44
C ARG A 51 11.24 -14.01 3.18
N LYS A 52 10.32 -14.63 2.44
CA LYS A 52 10.62 -15.33 1.17
C LYS A 52 11.33 -14.42 0.15
N TYR A 53 11.02 -13.12 0.12
CA TYR A 53 11.64 -12.15 -0.78
C TYR A 53 12.81 -11.36 -0.17
N GLY A 54 13.18 -11.66 1.07
CA GLY A 54 14.37 -11.13 1.73
C GLY A 54 14.23 -9.70 2.24
N PHE A 55 13.04 -9.30 2.69
CA PHE A 55 12.80 -8.01 3.36
C PHE A 55 12.88 -8.11 4.87
N VAL A 56 12.49 -9.25 5.42
CA VAL A 56 12.51 -9.52 6.85
C VAL A 56 13.19 -10.85 7.15
N GLU A 57 13.60 -11.01 8.39
CA GLU A 57 14.05 -12.26 8.98
C GLU A 57 13.27 -12.55 10.27
N GLU A 58 13.23 -13.83 10.64
CA GLU A 58 12.64 -14.25 11.92
C GLU A 58 13.72 -14.16 13.00
N VAL A 59 13.38 -13.58 14.16
CA VAL A 59 14.28 -13.55 15.31
C VAL A 59 14.28 -14.95 15.95
N PRO A 60 15.44 -15.62 16.06
CA PRO A 60 15.49 -16.98 16.60
C PRO A 60 15.21 -16.98 18.11
N ASN A 61 14.58 -18.05 18.59
CA ASN A 61 14.39 -18.34 20.02
C ASN A 61 13.61 -17.27 20.82
N VAL A 62 12.67 -16.57 20.18
CA VAL A 62 11.78 -15.58 20.85
C VAL A 62 10.31 -15.96 20.67
N GLU A 63 9.57 -15.97 21.78
CA GLU A 63 8.11 -16.12 21.80
C GLU A 63 7.47 -14.86 22.42
N PRO A 64 6.50 -14.20 21.75
CA PRO A 64 5.95 -14.55 20.45
C PRO A 64 6.96 -14.37 19.30
N LYS A 65 6.82 -15.18 18.24
CA LYS A 65 7.64 -15.04 17.02
C LYS A 65 7.70 -13.58 16.54
N ARG A 66 8.93 -13.04 16.44
CA ARG A 66 9.21 -11.67 15.98
C ARG A 66 9.84 -11.66 14.60
N PHE A 67 9.58 -10.59 13.86
CA PHE A 67 10.15 -10.32 12.55
C PHE A 67 10.97 -9.06 12.60
N LYS A 68 12.17 -9.09 12.00
CA LYS A 68 13.10 -7.97 11.93
C LYS A 68 13.33 -7.55 10.49
N LEU A 69 13.35 -6.24 10.23
CA LEU A 69 13.71 -5.69 8.92
C LEU A 69 15.20 -5.93 8.63
N LYS A 70 15.49 -6.32 7.40
CA LYS A 70 16.86 -6.30 6.89
C LYS A 70 17.28 -4.87 6.54
N THR A 71 18.56 -4.56 6.70
CA THR A 71 19.10 -3.22 6.43
C THR A 71 18.75 -2.71 5.03
N GLU A 72 18.79 -3.56 4.02
CA GLU A 72 18.46 -3.19 2.63
C GLU A 72 16.98 -2.83 2.45
N ALA A 73 16.09 -3.36 3.30
CA ALA A 73 14.67 -3.07 3.25
C ALA A 73 14.37 -1.61 3.65
N TYR A 74 15.15 -1.02 4.55
CA TYR A 74 14.95 0.38 4.98
C TYR A 74 15.03 1.35 3.81
N ARG A 75 16.07 1.24 2.96
CA ARG A 75 16.22 2.08 1.76
C ARG A 75 15.06 1.94 0.78
N PHE A 76 14.51 0.73 0.65
CA PHE A 76 13.34 0.51 -0.19
C PHE A 76 12.09 1.18 0.41
N ILE A 77 11.89 1.04 1.72
CA ILE A 77 10.76 1.65 2.43
C ILE A 77 10.85 3.18 2.37
N GLU A 78 12.04 3.76 2.54
CA GLU A 78 12.28 5.20 2.41
C GLU A 78 11.81 5.74 1.05
N LYS A 79 12.13 5.04 -0.05
CA LYS A 79 11.65 5.40 -1.39
C LYS A 79 10.12 5.34 -1.52
N LEU A 80 9.49 4.38 -0.84
CA LEU A 80 8.02 4.25 -0.85
C LEU A 80 7.37 5.41 -0.09
N VAL A 81 7.86 5.73 1.12
CA VAL A 81 7.23 6.74 1.98
C VAL A 81 7.36 8.16 1.42
N MET A 82 8.39 8.45 0.63
CA MET A 82 8.54 9.75 -0.07
C MET A 82 7.37 10.07 -1.01
N ASN A 83 6.69 9.04 -1.51
CA ASN A 83 5.59 9.17 -2.45
C ASN A 83 4.33 8.49 -1.93
N MET A 84 4.09 8.63 -0.62
CA MET A 84 2.98 7.99 0.08
C MET A 84 2.00 9.03 0.62
N TRP A 85 0.70 8.75 0.46
CA TRP A 85 -0.39 9.51 1.04
C TRP A 85 -1.30 8.58 1.83
N VAL A 86 -1.82 9.04 2.96
CA VAL A 86 -2.66 8.24 3.86
C VAL A 86 -3.92 9.02 4.19
N LYS A 87 -5.09 8.40 4.00
CA LYS A 87 -6.38 8.98 4.41
C LYS A 87 -7.34 7.89 4.86
N GLY A 88 -7.73 7.95 6.13
CA GLY A 88 -8.54 6.91 6.76
C GLY A 88 -7.88 5.54 6.62
N ASN A 89 -8.60 4.57 6.06
CA ASN A 89 -8.11 3.22 5.82
C ASN A 89 -7.44 3.01 4.45
N THR A 90 -7.13 4.08 3.72
CA THR A 90 -6.53 4.01 2.38
C THR A 90 -5.13 4.60 2.40
N ILE A 91 -4.17 3.84 1.87
CA ILE A 91 -2.81 4.30 1.60
C ILE A 91 -2.62 4.32 0.08
N VAL A 92 -2.10 5.42 -0.45
CA VAL A 92 -1.72 5.54 -1.86
C VAL A 92 -0.21 5.69 -1.93
N ILE A 93 0.46 4.88 -2.76
CA ILE A 93 1.89 4.99 -3.03
C ILE A 93 2.09 5.15 -4.54
N LEU A 94 2.85 6.17 -4.96
CA LEU A 94 3.34 6.26 -6.32
C LEU A 94 4.68 5.54 -6.43
N TRP A 95 4.75 4.53 -7.28
CA TRP A 95 5.99 3.83 -7.62
C TRP A 95 6.18 3.80 -9.14
N GLY A 96 7.27 4.42 -9.61
CA GLY A 96 7.49 4.63 -11.04
C GLY A 96 6.36 5.47 -11.65
N LYS A 97 5.60 4.89 -12.58
CA LYS A 97 4.44 5.52 -13.24
C LYS A 97 3.09 4.96 -12.75
N THR A 98 3.06 4.27 -11.62
CA THR A 98 1.85 3.58 -11.14
C THR A 98 1.51 3.99 -9.72
N TYR A 99 0.29 4.42 -9.49
CA TYR A 99 -0.29 4.54 -8.16
C TYR A 99 -0.79 3.19 -7.70
N TYR A 100 -0.40 2.79 -6.49
CA TYR A 100 -0.94 1.66 -5.75
C TYR A 100 -1.84 2.20 -4.64
N ALA A 101 -3.14 1.90 -4.70
CA ALA A 101 -4.10 2.19 -3.65
C ALA A 101 -4.35 0.92 -2.81
N PHE A 102 -3.91 0.97 -1.56
CA PHE A 102 -4.11 -0.06 -0.55
C PHE A 102 -5.32 0.31 0.31
N ILE A 103 -6.38 -0.50 0.26
CA ILE A 103 -7.57 -0.33 1.09
C ILE A 103 -7.52 -1.37 2.19
N ILE A 104 -7.28 -0.91 3.40
CA ILE A 104 -7.11 -1.75 4.59
C ILE A 104 -8.49 -2.07 5.17
N ARG A 105 -8.76 -3.36 5.36
CA ARG A 105 -9.94 -3.88 6.05
C ARG A 105 -9.46 -4.93 7.05
N GLU A 106 -10.25 -5.15 8.10
CA GLU A 106 -9.91 -6.09 9.17
C GLU A 106 -9.48 -7.48 8.65
N SER A 107 -10.19 -8.01 7.65
CA SER A 107 -9.95 -9.34 7.10
C SER A 107 -9.05 -9.39 5.87
N LYS A 108 -8.71 -8.25 5.25
CA LYS A 108 -7.89 -8.21 4.02
C LYS A 108 -7.37 -6.82 3.67
N VAL A 109 -6.28 -6.78 2.92
CA VAL A 109 -5.80 -5.57 2.25
C VAL A 109 -6.09 -5.70 0.75
N ILE A 110 -6.93 -4.80 0.21
CA ILE A 110 -7.24 -4.76 -1.21
C ILE A 110 -6.22 -3.85 -1.89
N VAL A 111 -5.64 -4.29 -3.01
CA VAL A 111 -4.74 -3.47 -3.82
C VAL A 111 -5.43 -3.14 -5.13
N LYS A 112 -5.39 -1.86 -5.51
CA LYS A 112 -5.79 -1.37 -6.82
C LYS A 112 -4.64 -0.57 -7.41
N THR A 113 -4.45 -0.65 -8.71
CA THR A 113 -3.39 0.07 -9.41
C THR A 113 -3.99 0.94 -10.49
N VAL A 114 -3.41 2.12 -10.71
CA VAL A 114 -3.77 3.01 -11.79
C VAL A 114 -2.54 3.77 -12.29
N GLY A 115 -2.45 3.99 -13.60
CA GLY A 115 -1.36 4.74 -14.21
C GLY A 115 -1.37 6.21 -13.77
N LYS A 116 -0.17 6.79 -13.59
CA LYS A 116 0.00 8.18 -13.18
C LYS A 116 -0.63 9.14 -14.18
N GLU A 117 -0.41 8.90 -15.46
CA GLU A 117 -0.91 9.73 -16.57
C GLU A 117 -2.44 9.88 -16.50
N VAL A 118 -3.17 8.77 -16.27
CA VAL A 118 -4.63 8.77 -16.12
C VAL A 118 -5.09 9.55 -14.89
N VAL A 119 -4.38 9.45 -13.77
CA VAL A 119 -4.70 10.21 -12.55
C VAL A 119 -4.42 11.70 -12.72
N ASP A 120 -3.34 12.05 -13.42
CA ASP A 120 -2.97 13.44 -13.70
C ASP A 120 -4.01 14.11 -14.64
N GLU A 121 -4.51 13.39 -15.63
CA GLU A 121 -5.62 13.85 -16.49
C GLU A 121 -6.92 14.02 -15.68
N ALA A 122 -7.27 13.04 -14.85
CA ALA A 122 -8.42 13.13 -13.95
C ALA A 122 -8.32 14.32 -12.99
N ARG A 123 -7.10 14.62 -12.51
CA ARG A 123 -6.85 15.78 -11.64
C ARG A 123 -7.15 17.09 -12.36
N LYS A 124 -6.72 17.24 -13.61
CA LYS A 124 -7.02 18.43 -14.42
C LYS A 124 -8.53 18.62 -14.60
N LEU A 125 -9.25 17.53 -14.89
CA LEU A 125 -10.72 17.56 -14.94
C LEU A 125 -11.32 18.00 -13.60
N SER A 126 -10.76 17.51 -12.48
CA SER A 126 -11.31 17.79 -11.16
C SER A 126 -11.17 19.24 -10.69
N VAL A 127 -10.09 19.92 -11.09
CA VAL A 127 -9.90 21.35 -10.80
C VAL A 127 -10.99 22.20 -11.45
N ASN A 128 -11.49 21.78 -12.62
CA ASN A 128 -12.49 22.54 -13.38
C ASN A 128 -13.93 22.32 -12.90
N VAL A 129 -14.23 21.15 -12.31
CA VAL A 129 -15.59 20.71 -11.96
C VAL A 129 -15.90 20.86 -10.46
N GLY A 130 -14.88 20.97 -9.62
CA GLY A 130 -15.04 21.04 -8.16
C GLY A 130 -15.35 19.68 -7.56
N ASN A 131 -16.59 19.46 -7.11
CA ASN A 131 -16.98 18.28 -6.31
C ASN A 131 -17.20 17.02 -7.18
N VAL A 132 -16.10 16.50 -7.74
CA VAL A 132 -16.09 15.47 -8.77
C VAL A 132 -16.65 14.13 -8.30
N LYS A 133 -17.55 13.58 -9.11
CA LYS A 133 -18.16 12.26 -8.95
C LYS A 133 -17.48 11.25 -9.86
N VAL A 134 -17.74 9.97 -9.57
CA VAL A 134 -17.20 8.85 -10.37
C VAL A 134 -17.64 8.94 -11.84
N ARG A 135 -18.90 9.34 -12.08
CA ARG A 135 -19.45 9.46 -13.42
C ARG A 135 -18.72 10.53 -14.24
N ASP A 136 -18.43 11.68 -13.65
CA ASP A 136 -17.70 12.77 -14.32
C ASP A 136 -16.31 12.32 -14.81
N ILE A 137 -15.61 11.51 -14.01
CA ILE A 137 -14.31 10.92 -14.41
C ILE A 137 -14.50 9.85 -15.49
N SER A 138 -15.52 9.01 -15.36
CA SER A 138 -15.82 7.94 -16.32
C SER A 138 -16.09 8.53 -17.71
N ASP A 139 -16.98 9.51 -17.78
CA ASP A 139 -17.41 10.14 -19.02
C ASP A 139 -16.27 11.04 -19.58
N GLY A 140 -15.60 11.81 -18.73
CA GLY A 140 -14.54 12.74 -19.14
C GLY A 140 -13.27 12.07 -19.64
N LEU A 141 -12.97 10.84 -19.20
CA LEU A 141 -11.79 10.08 -19.65
C LEU A 141 -12.14 8.87 -20.53
N GLY A 142 -13.44 8.60 -20.77
CA GLY A 142 -13.87 7.41 -21.50
C GLY A 142 -13.46 6.09 -20.82
N VAL A 143 -13.31 6.08 -19.50
CA VAL A 143 -12.88 4.90 -18.74
C VAL A 143 -14.08 4.22 -18.07
N PRO A 144 -14.01 2.90 -17.77
CA PRO A 144 -15.11 2.24 -17.07
C PRO A 144 -15.27 2.75 -15.62
N MET A 145 -16.50 2.73 -15.11
CA MET A 145 -16.87 3.24 -13.78
C MET A 145 -16.04 2.65 -12.62
N ASN A 146 -15.60 1.39 -12.74
CA ASN A 146 -14.76 0.75 -11.74
C ASN A 146 -13.36 1.40 -11.66
N LEU A 147 -12.78 1.77 -12.79
CA LEU A 147 -11.50 2.47 -12.89
C LEU A 147 -11.65 3.92 -12.44
N ALA A 148 -12.73 4.59 -12.87
CA ALA A 148 -13.07 5.94 -12.39
C ALA A 148 -13.21 5.98 -10.85
N SER A 149 -13.79 4.94 -10.24
CA SER A 149 -13.90 4.83 -8.78
C SER A 149 -12.53 4.71 -8.09
N VAL A 150 -11.60 3.96 -8.69
CA VAL A 150 -10.21 3.85 -8.19
C VAL A 150 -9.49 5.18 -8.33
N ILE A 151 -9.60 5.84 -9.49
CA ILE A 151 -9.01 7.16 -9.75
C ILE A 151 -9.50 8.18 -8.73
N LEU A 152 -10.82 8.29 -8.53
CA LEU A 152 -11.39 9.22 -7.58
C LEU A 152 -10.90 8.94 -6.15
N ARG A 153 -10.75 7.67 -5.78
CA ARG A 153 -10.20 7.29 -4.47
C ARG A 153 -8.75 7.72 -4.33
N VAL A 154 -7.93 7.56 -5.37
CA VAL A 154 -6.54 8.02 -5.39
C VAL A 154 -6.51 9.54 -5.20
N LEU A 155 -7.25 10.30 -6.01
CA LEU A 155 -7.33 11.76 -5.90
C LEU A 155 -7.75 12.22 -4.51
N LYS A 156 -8.82 11.63 -3.95
CA LYS A 156 -9.31 11.96 -2.60
C LYS A 156 -8.31 11.62 -1.48
N THR A 157 -7.44 10.63 -1.69
CA THR A 157 -6.42 10.25 -0.71
C THR A 157 -5.21 11.19 -0.76
N MET A 158 -4.93 11.76 -1.93
CA MET A 158 -3.82 12.69 -2.15
C MET A 158 -4.17 14.15 -1.83
N SER A 159 -5.46 14.48 -1.68
CA SER A 159 -5.99 15.78 -1.25
C SER A 159 -6.08 15.89 0.27
#